data_AF-C3YS54-F1
#
_entry.id   AF-C3YS54-F1
#
_cell.length_a   1.000
_cell.length_b   1.000
_cell.length_c   1.000
_cell.angle_alpha   90.00
_cell.angle_beta   90.00
_cell.angle_gamma   90.00
#
_symmetry.space_group_name_H-M   'P 1'
#
loop_
_entity.id
_entity.type
_entity.pdbx_description
1 polymer ?
#
loop_
_entity_poly.entity_id
_entity_poly.type
_entity_poly.pdbx_seq_one_letter_code
_entity_poly.pdbx_strand_id
1 'polypeptide(L)'
;MSDRERRFREFSSVEYKGQMYMTPRDFLESVTEERPRREFDVSHMLKKTPSRHKGSTKFFRSMHEEGIISFTEYLFLLCILTKPHAGFNIAFNMFDTDGNQRVDKNEFMVLQEIFRKKNDKRKAKEEAEGVSALLADGNVQDTTLLVHLFGVKGKDDLNFQDFYNSIGGKISIPLLNRVYFLEFARGMPTISEIEFAQILLRYTHLPDAAHDAIIERLKDRIPEEKGITFDQFKPFFQFLNNLDDFAIAMQMYTFANQPVEQAEFKRAVKVSTGIDLAPHVINTVFQIFDEDGDGKLSHKEFISVMKDRIHRGFR
;
A
#
# COMPACT_ATOMS: atom_id res chain seq x y z
N MET A 1 5.64 13.82 -19.18
CA MET A 1 5.47 12.50 -18.51
C MET A 1 5.20 12.71 -17.02
N SER A 2 4.25 11.99 -16.43
CA SER A 2 3.96 12.09 -14.98
C SER A 2 4.88 11.20 -14.13
N ASP A 3 5.09 11.52 -12.85
CA ASP A 3 5.98 10.71 -11.98
C ASP A 3 5.49 9.26 -11.83
N ARG A 4 4.16 9.06 -11.77
CA ARG A 4 3.55 7.72 -11.74
C ARG A 4 3.78 6.94 -13.04
N GLU A 5 3.80 7.62 -14.18
CA GLU A 5 4.09 6.99 -15.48
C GLU A 5 5.57 6.62 -15.61
N ARG A 6 6.48 7.49 -15.13
CA ARG A 6 7.91 7.19 -15.06
C ARG A 6 8.18 5.96 -14.20
N ARG A 7 7.62 5.93 -12.99
CA ARG A 7 7.74 4.81 -12.06
C ARG A 7 7.13 3.52 -12.63
N PHE A 8 6.01 3.62 -13.34
CA PHE A 8 5.45 2.46 -14.04
C PHE A 8 6.44 1.89 -15.06
N ARG A 9 7.04 2.73 -15.91
CA ARG A 9 8.03 2.27 -16.91
C ARG A 9 9.29 1.70 -16.28
N GLU A 10 9.78 2.29 -15.20
CA GLU A 10 11.00 1.84 -14.51
C GLU A 10 10.87 0.42 -13.94
N PHE A 11 9.68 0.04 -13.47
CA PHE A 11 9.45 -1.25 -12.82
C PHE A 11 8.76 -2.27 -13.74
N SER A 12 8.25 -1.87 -14.91
CA SER A 12 7.61 -2.80 -15.86
C SER A 12 8.64 -3.75 -16.47
N SER A 13 8.40 -5.06 -16.35
CA SER A 13 9.27 -6.09 -16.92
C SER A 13 8.70 -6.79 -18.16
N VAL A 14 7.43 -6.55 -18.52
CA VAL A 14 6.74 -7.25 -19.61
C VAL A 14 6.36 -6.28 -20.73
N GLU A 15 6.64 -6.64 -21.98
CA GLU A 15 6.16 -5.94 -23.17
C GLU A 15 5.34 -6.90 -24.04
N TYR A 16 4.15 -6.48 -24.44
CA TYR A 16 3.29 -7.24 -25.36
C TYR A 16 2.66 -6.29 -26.39
N LYS A 17 2.85 -6.57 -27.68
CA LYS A 17 2.37 -5.74 -28.80
C LYS A 17 2.77 -4.25 -28.70
N GLY A 18 3.99 -3.96 -28.24
CA GLY A 18 4.49 -2.59 -28.07
C GLY A 18 3.98 -1.88 -26.81
N GLN A 19 3.15 -2.55 -26.00
CA GLN A 19 2.60 -2.04 -24.76
C GLN A 19 3.36 -2.63 -23.56
N MET A 20 3.79 -1.76 -22.64
CA MET A 20 4.41 -2.18 -21.37
C MET A 20 3.36 -2.58 -20.34
N TYR A 21 3.65 -3.65 -19.60
CA TYR A 21 2.87 -4.22 -18.51
C TYR A 21 3.77 -4.52 -17.30
N MET A 22 3.15 -4.54 -16.13
CA MET A 22 3.76 -5.01 -14.89
C MET A 22 3.32 -6.43 -14.57
N THR A 23 4.23 -7.24 -14.05
CA THR A 23 3.84 -8.45 -13.31
C THR A 23 3.26 -8.09 -11.94
N PRO A 24 2.55 -9.02 -11.27
CA PRO A 24 2.19 -8.88 -9.86
C PRO A 24 3.40 -8.57 -8.96
N ARG A 25 4.58 -9.11 -9.28
CA ARG A 25 5.84 -8.83 -8.58
C ARG A 25 6.32 -7.40 -8.85
N ASP A 26 6.37 -6.97 -10.10
CA ASP A 26 6.75 -5.60 -10.49
C ASP A 26 5.87 -4.57 -9.78
N PHE A 27 4.57 -4.84 -9.68
CA PHE A 27 3.64 -3.99 -8.95
C PHE A 27 4.04 -3.88 -7.47
N LEU A 28 4.27 -5.01 -6.80
CA LEU A 28 4.69 -5.00 -5.39
C LEU A 28 6.00 -4.24 -5.20
N GLU A 29 7.01 -4.52 -6.02
CA GLU A 29 8.30 -3.82 -5.97
C GLU A 29 8.15 -2.32 -6.24
N SER A 30 7.30 -1.93 -7.20
CA SER A 30 7.03 -0.52 -7.49
C SER A 30 6.38 0.22 -6.31
N VAL A 31 5.72 -0.48 -5.40
CA VAL A 31 5.09 0.10 -4.21
C VAL A 31 6.04 0.02 -3.01
N THR A 32 6.89 -0.99 -2.90
CA THR A 32 7.75 -1.21 -1.72
C THR A 32 9.18 -0.67 -1.85
N GLU A 33 9.72 -0.60 -3.06
CA GLU A 33 11.12 -0.25 -3.34
C GLU A 33 11.25 1.15 -3.91
N GLU A 34 12.37 1.84 -3.64
CA GLU A 34 12.68 3.10 -4.32
C GLU A 34 13.15 2.90 -5.76
N ARG A 35 13.85 1.79 -6.03
CA ARG A 35 14.42 1.43 -7.34
C ARG A 35 14.22 -0.06 -7.63
N PRO A 36 14.08 -0.47 -8.90
CA PRO A 36 13.95 -1.87 -9.26
C PRO A 36 15.23 -2.64 -8.89
N ARG A 37 15.08 -3.82 -8.28
CA ARG A 37 16.22 -4.71 -7.97
C ARG A 37 16.66 -5.40 -9.26
N ARG A 38 17.93 -5.27 -9.66
CA ARG A 38 18.48 -6.01 -10.81
C ARG A 38 18.70 -7.48 -10.42
N GLU A 39 18.03 -8.37 -11.14
CA GLU A 39 18.19 -9.83 -11.30
C GLU A 39 18.38 -10.69 -10.03
N PHE A 40 17.44 -11.63 -9.81
CA PHE A 40 17.72 -12.89 -9.12
C PHE A 40 17.19 -14.06 -9.95
N ASP A 41 18.05 -15.07 -10.09
CA ASP A 41 17.90 -16.30 -10.87
C ASP A 41 16.63 -17.09 -10.49
N VAL A 42 15.70 -17.15 -11.44
CA VAL A 42 14.35 -17.75 -11.38
C VAL A 42 14.38 -19.26 -11.08
N SER A 43 15.55 -19.89 -11.22
CA SER A 43 15.72 -21.35 -11.16
C SER A 43 15.49 -21.98 -9.78
N HIS A 44 15.57 -21.20 -8.68
CA HIS A 44 15.43 -21.73 -7.32
C HIS A 44 14.00 -21.63 -6.74
N MET A 45 13.11 -20.83 -7.36
CA MET A 45 11.77 -20.51 -6.81
C MET A 45 10.67 -21.49 -7.23
N LEU A 46 10.85 -22.20 -8.36
CA LEU A 46 9.86 -23.15 -8.90
C LEU A 46 9.65 -24.42 -8.05
N LYS A 47 10.53 -24.70 -7.07
CA LYS A 47 10.45 -25.92 -6.24
C LYS A 47 9.49 -25.83 -5.05
N LYS A 48 8.80 -24.70 -4.80
CA LYS A 48 8.00 -24.51 -3.57
C LYS A 48 6.55 -24.01 -3.76
N THR A 49 5.98 -24.07 -4.95
CA THR A 49 4.62 -23.53 -5.19
C THR A 49 3.51 -24.57 -4.88
N PRO A 50 2.56 -24.30 -3.94
CA PRO A 50 1.46 -25.22 -3.63
C PRO A 50 0.19 -24.99 -4.46
N SER A 51 -0.67 -26.01 -4.54
CA SER A 51 -1.87 -26.12 -5.39
C SER A 51 -3.08 -25.23 -5.02
N ARG A 52 -3.94 -24.98 -6.03
CA ARG A 52 -5.08 -24.04 -6.17
C ARG A 52 -6.24 -24.17 -5.19
N HIS A 53 -6.34 -25.24 -4.38
CA HIS A 53 -7.48 -25.46 -3.48
C HIS A 53 -7.32 -24.86 -2.06
N LYS A 54 -6.35 -23.95 -1.86
CA LYS A 54 -6.16 -23.21 -0.61
C LYS A 54 -6.17 -21.71 -0.86
N GLY A 55 -7.36 -21.11 -0.91
CA GLY A 55 -7.52 -19.67 -0.88
C GLY A 55 -6.88 -19.09 0.38
N SER A 56 -5.87 -18.24 0.20
CA SER A 56 -5.11 -17.58 1.28
C SER A 56 -4.77 -16.16 0.82
N THR A 57 -4.35 -15.30 1.75
CA THR A 57 -3.87 -13.90 1.61
C THR A 57 -2.63 -13.72 0.70
N LYS A 58 -2.52 -14.54 -0.34
CA LYS A 58 -1.36 -14.74 -1.21
C LYS A 58 -1.68 -14.43 -2.68
N PHE A 59 -2.79 -13.77 -3.02
CA PHE A 59 -3.21 -13.59 -4.43
C PHE A 59 -2.08 -13.14 -5.38
N PHE A 60 -1.32 -12.09 -5.04
CA PHE A 60 -0.14 -11.67 -5.82
C PHE A 60 1.07 -12.60 -5.67
N ARG A 61 1.21 -13.31 -4.54
CA ARG A 61 2.31 -14.27 -4.29
C ARG A 61 2.09 -15.64 -4.92
N SER A 62 0.84 -16.01 -5.19
CA SER A 62 0.48 -17.27 -5.87
C SER A 62 0.62 -17.15 -7.38
N MET A 63 0.51 -15.94 -7.93
CA MET A 63 0.77 -15.67 -9.35
C MET A 63 2.23 -15.29 -9.60
N HIS A 64 2.87 -14.57 -8.68
CA HIS A 64 4.28 -14.18 -8.75
C HIS A 64 4.65 -13.45 -10.07
N GLU A 65 5.12 -14.16 -11.09
CA GLU A 65 5.47 -13.65 -12.42
C GLU A 65 4.37 -13.93 -13.47
N GLU A 66 3.40 -14.79 -13.15
CA GLU A 66 2.31 -15.18 -14.03
C GLU A 66 1.14 -14.19 -13.95
N GLY A 67 1.31 -13.03 -14.57
CA GLY A 67 0.23 -12.07 -14.75
C GLY A 67 0.67 -10.77 -15.39
N ILE A 68 -0.29 -10.03 -15.94
CA ILE A 68 -0.07 -8.70 -16.52
C ILE A 68 -1.03 -7.69 -15.91
N ILE A 69 -0.47 -6.54 -15.56
CA ILE A 69 -1.14 -5.37 -14.99
C ILE A 69 -0.85 -4.19 -15.91
N SER A 70 -1.91 -3.61 -16.46
CA SER A 70 -1.83 -2.41 -17.31
C SER A 70 -1.57 -1.15 -16.50
N PHE A 71 -1.14 -0.06 -17.14
CA PHE A 71 -0.92 1.22 -16.48
C PHE A 71 -2.19 1.78 -15.81
N THR A 72 -3.36 1.58 -16.43
CA THR A 72 -4.65 2.00 -15.87
C THR A 72 -5.01 1.21 -14.60
N GLU A 73 -4.72 -0.09 -14.60
CA GLU A 73 -4.92 -0.94 -13.41
C GLU A 73 -3.90 -0.63 -12.32
N TYR A 74 -2.66 -0.32 -12.68
CA TYR A 74 -1.66 0.17 -11.74
C TYR A 74 -2.15 1.40 -10.98
N LEU A 75 -2.69 2.39 -11.69
CA LEU A 75 -3.25 3.60 -11.07
C LEU A 75 -4.49 3.27 -10.21
N PHE A 76 -5.36 2.39 -10.69
CA PHE A 76 -6.52 1.93 -9.92
C PHE A 76 -6.11 1.27 -8.61
N LEU A 77 -5.15 0.33 -8.67
CA LEU A 77 -4.62 -0.35 -7.51
C LEU A 77 -3.97 0.65 -6.55
N LEU A 78 -3.10 1.55 -7.03
CA LEU A 78 -2.54 2.62 -6.18
C LEU A 78 -3.61 3.45 -5.47
N CYS A 79 -4.69 3.81 -6.18
CA CYS A 79 -5.79 4.59 -5.62
C CYS A 79 -6.55 3.84 -4.51
N ILE A 80 -6.66 2.51 -4.62
CA ILE A 80 -7.50 1.70 -3.73
C ILE A 80 -6.70 1.06 -2.57
N LEU A 81 -5.37 0.89 -2.74
CA LEU A 81 -4.45 0.27 -1.80
C LEU A 81 -4.47 0.90 -0.39
N THR A 82 -4.85 2.17 -0.27
CA THR A 82 -4.83 2.95 0.99
C THR A 82 -6.21 3.39 1.45
N LYS A 83 -7.29 3.03 0.75
CA LYS A 83 -8.63 3.53 1.10
C LYS A 83 -9.20 2.77 2.30
N PRO A 84 -9.79 3.46 3.28
CA PRO A 84 -10.59 2.80 4.32
C PRO A 84 -11.86 2.21 3.70
N HIS A 85 -12.58 1.37 4.45
CA HIS A 85 -13.82 0.72 3.99
C HIS A 85 -14.84 1.71 3.40
N ALA A 86 -14.99 2.89 4.02
CA ALA A 86 -15.85 3.95 3.49
C ALA A 86 -15.40 4.45 2.10
N GLY A 87 -14.09 4.57 1.88
CA GLY A 87 -13.52 4.94 0.59
C GLY A 87 -13.74 3.89 -0.49
N PHE A 88 -13.76 2.60 -0.13
CA PHE A 88 -14.15 1.51 -1.03
C PHE A 88 -15.60 1.63 -1.49
N ASN A 89 -16.51 2.00 -0.59
CA ASN A 89 -17.92 2.19 -0.92
C ASN A 89 -18.11 3.35 -1.92
N ILE A 90 -17.40 4.45 -1.71
CA ILE A 90 -17.41 5.58 -2.67
C ILE A 90 -16.87 5.14 -4.03
N ALA A 91 -15.75 4.39 -4.06
CA ALA A 91 -15.17 3.90 -5.31
C ALA A 91 -16.13 2.94 -6.03
N PHE A 92 -16.80 2.04 -5.32
CA PHE A 92 -17.80 1.13 -5.87
C PHE A 92 -18.96 1.89 -6.52
N ASN A 93 -19.53 2.86 -5.81
CA ASN A 93 -20.62 3.70 -6.34
C ASN A 93 -20.19 4.61 -7.49
N MET A 94 -18.88 4.86 -7.68
CA MET A 94 -18.38 5.54 -8.86
C MET A 94 -18.29 4.63 -10.10
N PHE A 95 -18.18 3.32 -9.91
CA PHE A 95 -18.19 2.35 -11.00
C PHE A 95 -19.61 1.93 -11.37
N ASP A 96 -20.48 1.72 -10.39
CA ASP A 96 -21.90 1.39 -10.58
C ASP A 96 -22.64 2.60 -11.16
N THR A 97 -22.67 2.70 -12.48
CA THR A 97 -23.21 3.86 -13.21
C THR A 97 -24.72 3.77 -13.40
N ASP A 98 -25.26 2.55 -13.43
CA ASP A 98 -26.69 2.30 -13.60
C ASP A 98 -27.44 2.16 -12.27
N GLY A 99 -26.71 2.09 -11.15
CA GLY A 99 -27.26 2.05 -9.78
C GLY A 99 -27.80 0.67 -9.39
N ASN A 100 -27.40 -0.39 -10.10
CA ASN A 100 -27.89 -1.74 -9.88
C ASN A 100 -27.20 -2.46 -8.68
N GLN A 101 -26.29 -1.76 -7.98
CA GLN A 101 -25.47 -2.25 -6.87
C GLN A 101 -24.51 -3.38 -7.26
N ARG A 102 -24.12 -3.41 -8.53
CA ARG A 102 -23.13 -4.31 -9.10
C ARG A 102 -22.20 -3.51 -10.00
N VAL A 103 -21.03 -4.07 -10.25
CA VAL A 103 -20.06 -3.52 -11.20
C VAL A 103 -19.80 -4.60 -12.24
N ASP A 104 -20.07 -4.28 -13.50
CA ASP A 104 -19.73 -5.14 -14.63
C ASP A 104 -18.37 -4.77 -15.27
N LYS A 105 -17.94 -5.60 -16.23
CA LYS A 105 -16.67 -5.36 -16.93
C LYS A 105 -16.65 -4.03 -17.70
N ASN A 106 -17.78 -3.62 -18.29
CA ASN A 106 -17.84 -2.40 -19.09
C ASN A 106 -17.73 -1.16 -18.20
N GLU A 107 -18.44 -1.17 -17.07
CA GLU A 107 -18.39 -0.13 -16.05
C GLU A 107 -16.99 0.05 -15.48
N PHE A 108 -16.29 -1.04 -15.18
CA PHE A 108 -14.90 -0.99 -14.72
C PHE A 108 -13.96 -0.40 -15.78
N MET A 109 -14.23 -0.70 -17.05
CA MET A 109 -13.43 -0.25 -18.19
C MET A 109 -13.59 1.24 -18.52
N VAL A 110 -14.64 1.90 -18.03
CA VAL A 110 -14.87 3.35 -18.20
C VAL A 110 -13.67 4.17 -17.73
N LEU A 111 -13.01 3.76 -16.64
CA LEU A 111 -11.79 4.44 -16.17
C LEU A 111 -10.68 4.40 -17.21
N GLN A 112 -10.47 3.26 -17.87
CA GLN A 112 -9.45 3.15 -18.90
C GLN A 112 -9.72 4.13 -20.04
N GLU A 113 -10.99 4.29 -20.42
CA GLU A 113 -11.38 5.22 -21.48
C GLU A 113 -11.23 6.69 -21.06
N ILE A 114 -11.55 7.04 -19.81
CA ILE A 114 -11.32 8.39 -19.27
C ILE A 114 -9.83 8.74 -19.27
N PHE A 115 -8.98 7.83 -18.80
CA PHE A 115 -7.53 8.04 -18.80
C PHE A 115 -6.95 8.10 -20.22
N ARG A 116 -7.45 7.29 -21.15
CA ARG A 116 -7.08 7.34 -22.58
C ARG A 116 -7.39 8.72 -23.18
N LYS A 117 -8.63 9.20 -23.04
CA LYS A 117 -9.05 10.52 -23.56
C LYS A 117 -8.24 11.68 -22.97
N LYS A 118 -7.82 11.59 -21.71
CA LYS A 118 -6.95 12.59 -21.06
C LYS A 118 -5.53 12.57 -21.66
N ASN A 119 -5.02 11.40 -22.03
CA ASN A 119 -3.71 11.26 -22.66
C ASN A 119 -3.72 11.68 -24.14
N ASP A 120 -4.80 11.42 -24.88
CA ASP A 120 -4.91 11.84 -26.29
C ASP A 120 -4.92 13.37 -26.44
N LYS A 121 -5.55 14.08 -25.49
CA LYS A 121 -5.47 15.55 -25.40
C LYS A 121 -4.05 16.07 -25.09
N ARG A 122 -3.19 15.25 -24.48
CA ARG A 122 -1.77 15.57 -24.24
C ARG A 122 -0.91 15.22 -25.46
N LYS A 123 -1.19 14.10 -26.14
CA LYS A 123 -0.54 13.68 -27.40
C LYS A 123 -0.66 14.72 -28.50
N ALA A 124 -1.83 15.34 -28.66
CA ALA A 124 -2.04 16.46 -29.59
C ALA A 124 -1.13 17.69 -29.33
N LYS A 125 -0.40 17.71 -28.20
CA LYS A 125 0.54 18.77 -27.81
C LYS A 125 2.01 18.33 -27.83
N GLU A 126 2.31 17.02 -27.95
CA GLU A 126 3.65 16.41 -27.81
C GLU A 126 4.11 15.63 -29.07
N GLU A 127 3.40 15.74 -30.20
CA GLU A 127 3.65 15.04 -31.48
C GLU A 127 4.97 15.40 -32.23
N ALA A 128 5.99 15.93 -31.56
CA ALA A 128 7.29 16.25 -32.15
C ALA A 128 8.44 15.27 -31.79
N GLU A 129 8.29 14.37 -30.81
CA GLU A 129 9.43 13.55 -30.31
C GLU A 129 9.18 12.04 -30.20
N GLY A 130 8.20 11.47 -30.91
CA GLY A 130 8.21 10.03 -31.24
C GLY A 130 8.15 9.02 -30.08
N VAL A 131 7.51 9.34 -28.94
CA VAL A 131 7.34 8.38 -27.84
C VAL A 131 5.90 8.34 -27.32
N SER A 132 5.08 7.35 -27.72
CA SER A 132 3.88 7.00 -26.95
C SER A 132 3.23 5.66 -27.34
N ALA A 133 3.92 4.55 -27.05
CA ALA A 133 3.40 3.18 -27.26
C ALA A 133 2.51 2.65 -26.11
N LEU A 134 2.32 3.42 -25.02
CA LEU A 134 1.63 2.96 -23.80
C LEU A 134 0.09 2.88 -23.88
N LEU A 135 -0.53 3.16 -25.02
CA LEU A 135 -1.99 3.00 -25.21
C LEU A 135 -2.33 2.59 -26.65
N ALA A 136 -1.53 1.72 -27.27
CA ALA A 136 -1.73 1.37 -28.68
C ALA A 136 -2.94 0.44 -28.90
N ASP A 137 -3.87 0.94 -29.72
CA ASP A 137 -4.96 0.34 -30.49
C ASP A 137 -5.90 -0.70 -29.85
N GLY A 138 -7.17 -0.27 -29.70
CA GLY A 138 -8.40 -0.97 -30.08
C GLY A 138 -8.82 -2.29 -29.41
N ASN A 139 -7.89 -3.14 -28.99
CA ASN A 139 -8.18 -4.46 -28.45
C ASN A 139 -7.71 -4.50 -27.00
N VAL A 140 -8.64 -4.29 -26.07
CA VAL A 140 -8.38 -4.38 -24.64
C VAL A 140 -7.89 -5.79 -24.36
N GLN A 141 -6.58 -5.92 -24.12
CA GLN A 141 -6.01 -7.19 -23.71
C GLN A 141 -6.59 -7.54 -22.34
N ASP A 142 -7.17 -8.73 -22.21
CA ASP A 142 -7.59 -9.24 -20.91
C ASP A 142 -6.37 -9.36 -20.02
N THR A 143 -6.42 -8.61 -18.92
CA THR A 143 -5.38 -8.53 -17.88
C THR A 143 -5.74 -9.43 -16.72
N THR A 144 -4.77 -9.64 -15.84
CA THR A 144 -4.94 -10.51 -14.67
C THR A 144 -6.03 -10.01 -13.74
N LEU A 145 -6.16 -8.69 -13.54
CA LEU A 145 -7.19 -8.13 -12.67
C LEU A 145 -8.58 -8.26 -13.30
N LEU A 146 -8.73 -8.01 -14.62
CA LEU A 146 -10.01 -8.19 -15.31
C LEU A 146 -10.51 -9.63 -15.27
N VAL A 147 -9.63 -10.60 -15.54
CA VAL A 147 -9.98 -12.02 -15.48
C VAL A 147 -10.31 -12.45 -14.04
N HIS A 148 -9.62 -11.89 -13.05
CA HIS A 148 -9.91 -12.18 -11.64
C HIS A 148 -11.27 -11.66 -11.18
N LEU A 149 -11.64 -10.45 -11.64
CA LEU A 149 -12.86 -9.76 -11.22
C LEU A 149 -14.10 -10.22 -11.99
N PHE A 150 -13.99 -10.47 -13.30
CA PHE A 150 -15.13 -10.71 -14.19
C PHE A 150 -15.11 -12.09 -14.88
N GLY A 151 -14.14 -12.93 -14.52
CA GLY A 151 -13.93 -14.26 -15.07
C GLY A 151 -13.33 -14.24 -16.49
N VAL A 152 -12.92 -15.41 -16.97
CA VAL A 152 -12.29 -15.58 -18.30
C VAL A 152 -13.21 -15.15 -19.45
N LYS A 153 -14.53 -15.24 -19.24
CA LYS A 153 -15.54 -14.84 -20.22
C LYS A 153 -15.98 -13.37 -20.06
N GLY A 154 -15.57 -12.69 -19.00
CA GLY A 154 -15.95 -11.30 -18.72
C GLY A 154 -17.45 -11.08 -18.49
N LYS A 155 -18.16 -12.10 -18.00
CA LYS A 155 -19.63 -12.08 -17.79
C LYS A 155 -20.03 -12.04 -16.32
N ASP A 156 -19.08 -12.26 -15.43
CA ASP A 156 -19.35 -12.19 -14.00
C ASP A 156 -19.46 -10.71 -13.62
N ASP A 157 -20.29 -10.41 -12.63
CA ASP A 157 -20.48 -9.09 -12.05
C ASP A 157 -20.12 -9.12 -10.56
N LEU A 158 -19.78 -7.95 -10.00
CA LEU A 158 -19.32 -7.84 -8.63
C LEU A 158 -20.28 -7.00 -7.80
N ASN A 159 -20.82 -7.58 -6.73
CA ASN A 159 -21.44 -6.77 -5.67
C ASN A 159 -20.36 -6.11 -4.80
N PHE A 160 -20.76 -5.16 -3.95
CA PHE A 160 -19.84 -4.44 -3.07
C PHE A 160 -18.98 -5.36 -2.19
N GLN A 161 -19.57 -6.42 -1.64
CA GLN A 161 -18.86 -7.33 -0.74
C GLN A 161 -17.78 -8.12 -1.47
N ASP A 162 -18.05 -8.56 -2.70
CA ASP A 162 -17.10 -9.26 -3.55
C ASP A 162 -16.00 -8.33 -4.06
N PHE A 163 -16.34 -7.10 -4.42
CA PHE A 163 -15.37 -6.05 -4.77
C PHE A 163 -14.43 -5.75 -3.59
N TYR A 164 -14.99 -5.52 -2.39
CA TYR A 164 -14.21 -5.28 -1.18
C TYR A 164 -13.36 -6.48 -0.76
N ASN A 165 -13.90 -7.71 -0.81
CA ASN A 165 -13.16 -8.90 -0.44
C ASN A 165 -12.03 -9.22 -1.43
N SER A 166 -12.26 -8.98 -2.72
CA SER A 166 -11.29 -9.26 -3.77
C SER A 166 -10.16 -8.25 -3.77
N ILE A 167 -10.45 -6.96 -3.52
CA ILE A 167 -9.45 -5.88 -3.60
C ILE A 167 -9.02 -5.40 -2.21
N GLY A 168 -9.94 -5.04 -1.33
CA GLY A 168 -9.63 -4.58 0.03
C GLY A 168 -9.05 -5.67 0.93
N GLY A 169 -9.73 -6.81 0.99
CA GLY A 169 -9.39 -7.92 1.89
C GLY A 169 -8.14 -8.72 1.47
N LYS A 170 -7.87 -8.83 0.17
CA LYS A 170 -6.79 -9.69 -0.37
C LYS A 170 -5.59 -8.92 -0.93
N ILE A 171 -5.78 -7.70 -1.44
CA ILE A 171 -4.77 -6.96 -2.21
C ILE A 171 -4.19 -5.78 -1.42
N SER A 172 -5.02 -5.06 -0.66
CA SER A 172 -4.71 -3.66 -0.34
C SER A 172 -3.89 -3.44 0.93
N ILE A 173 -4.38 -3.90 2.08
CA ILE A 173 -3.78 -3.56 3.39
C ILE A 173 -2.98 -4.73 3.98
N PRO A 174 -3.50 -5.97 4.01
CA PRO A 174 -2.76 -7.08 4.62
C PRO A 174 -1.55 -7.51 3.79
N LEU A 175 -1.64 -7.41 2.46
CA LEU A 175 -0.58 -7.86 1.55
C LEU A 175 0.65 -6.96 1.64
N LEU A 176 0.48 -5.64 1.60
CA LEU A 176 1.60 -4.70 1.72
C LEU A 176 2.24 -4.77 3.10
N ASN A 177 1.45 -4.74 4.17
CA ASN A 177 1.97 -4.93 5.52
C ASN A 177 2.77 -6.24 5.63
N ARG A 178 2.31 -7.30 4.96
CA ARG A 178 3.00 -8.59 4.97
C ARG A 178 4.20 -8.65 4.03
N VAL A 179 4.26 -7.84 2.97
CA VAL A 179 5.45 -7.72 2.12
C VAL A 179 6.53 -6.95 2.88
N TYR A 180 6.21 -5.77 3.44
CA TYR A 180 7.15 -5.03 4.29
C TYR A 180 7.63 -5.89 5.47
N PHE A 181 6.72 -6.54 6.20
CA PHE A 181 7.13 -7.37 7.33
C PHE A 181 8.08 -8.51 6.92
N LEU A 182 7.82 -9.21 5.83
CA LEU A 182 8.68 -10.33 5.42
C LEU A 182 9.99 -9.91 4.78
N GLU A 183 10.02 -8.75 4.11
CA GLU A 183 11.25 -8.17 3.57
C GLU A 183 12.27 -7.95 4.69
N PHE A 184 11.80 -7.37 5.80
CA PHE A 184 12.65 -7.07 6.95
C PHE A 184 12.88 -8.29 7.85
N ALA A 185 11.86 -9.13 8.07
CA ALA A 185 12.02 -10.31 8.92
C ALA A 185 13.03 -11.31 8.36
N ARG A 186 13.37 -11.27 7.06
CA ARG A 186 14.39 -12.14 6.43
C ARG A 186 14.20 -13.63 6.75
N GLY A 187 12.94 -14.07 6.84
CA GLY A 187 12.57 -15.47 7.16
C GLY A 187 12.36 -15.77 8.64
N MET A 188 12.60 -14.80 9.53
CA MET A 188 12.32 -14.89 10.96
C MET A 188 10.82 -14.68 11.25
N PRO A 189 10.31 -15.18 12.40
CA PRO A 189 8.92 -14.96 12.81
C PRO A 189 8.64 -13.53 13.33
N THR A 190 9.70 -12.75 13.60
CA THR A 190 9.66 -11.39 14.14
C THR A 190 10.59 -10.48 13.33
N ILE A 191 10.28 -9.18 13.34
CA ILE A 191 11.22 -8.12 12.93
C ILE A 191 11.79 -7.46 14.19
N SER A 192 12.99 -6.90 14.12
CA SER A 192 13.51 -6.10 15.24
C SER A 192 12.80 -4.75 15.36
N GLU A 193 12.93 -4.12 16.52
CA GLU A 193 12.40 -2.79 16.79
C GLU A 193 13.03 -1.73 15.86
N ILE A 194 14.30 -1.91 15.50
CA ILE A 194 15.02 -1.09 14.52
C ILE A 194 14.41 -1.26 13.13
N GLU A 195 14.19 -2.50 12.70
CA GLU A 195 13.55 -2.81 11.42
C GLU A 195 12.11 -2.23 11.37
N PHE A 196 11.37 -2.32 12.46
CA PHE A 196 10.06 -1.71 12.59
C PHE A 196 10.12 -0.19 12.42
N ALA A 197 11.09 0.49 13.06
CA ALA A 197 11.30 1.92 12.89
C ALA A 197 11.62 2.28 11.44
N GLN A 198 12.52 1.54 10.78
CA GLN A 198 12.85 1.75 9.37
C GLN A 198 11.62 1.64 8.45
N ILE A 199 10.74 0.66 8.69
CA ILE A 199 9.48 0.52 7.92
C ILE A 199 8.51 1.69 8.20
N LEU A 200 8.48 2.20 9.43
CA LEU A 200 7.65 3.36 9.76
C LEU A 200 8.15 4.62 9.09
N LEU A 201 9.47 4.84 9.07
CA LEU A 201 10.08 6.07 8.58
C LEU A 201 10.31 6.10 7.05
N ARG A 202 10.27 4.97 6.35
CA ARG A 202 10.54 4.85 4.89
C ARG A 202 9.80 5.85 3.99
N TYR A 203 8.58 6.27 4.35
CA TYR A 203 7.79 7.24 3.55
C TYR A 203 7.56 8.56 4.28
N THR A 204 8.45 8.92 5.19
CA THR A 204 8.43 10.20 5.90
C THR A 204 9.38 11.17 5.21
N HIS A 205 9.08 12.47 5.24
CA HIS A 205 9.96 13.51 4.68
C HIS A 205 11.04 13.95 5.69
N LEU A 206 11.53 13.02 6.50
CA LEU A 206 12.61 13.32 7.43
C LEU A 206 13.94 13.38 6.68
N PRO A 207 14.81 14.36 6.98
CA PRO A 207 16.18 14.35 6.48
C PRO A 207 16.92 13.08 6.93
N ASP A 208 17.84 12.58 6.11
CA ASP A 208 18.64 11.38 6.42
C ASP A 208 19.31 11.46 7.80
N ALA A 209 19.82 12.64 8.17
CA ALA A 209 20.42 12.88 9.49
C ALA A 209 19.42 12.70 10.66
N ALA A 210 18.15 13.08 10.48
CA ALA A 210 17.11 12.88 11.48
C ALA A 210 16.72 11.40 11.57
N HIS A 211 16.66 10.71 10.43
CA HIS A 211 16.45 9.27 10.39
C HIS A 211 17.55 8.52 11.16
N ASP A 212 18.83 8.82 10.89
CA ASP A 212 19.96 8.20 11.57
C ASP A 212 19.96 8.49 13.07
N ALA A 213 19.64 9.72 13.47
CA ALA A 213 19.51 10.09 14.89
C ALA A 213 18.41 9.30 15.62
N ILE A 214 17.27 9.03 14.97
CA ILE A 214 16.21 8.20 15.55
C ILE A 214 16.68 6.76 15.71
N ILE A 215 17.36 6.21 14.69
CA ILE A 215 17.85 4.83 14.73
C ILE A 215 18.92 4.64 15.81
N GLU A 216 19.88 5.56 15.95
CA GLU A 216 20.90 5.49 17.01
C GLU A 216 20.27 5.60 18.40
N ARG A 217 19.34 6.54 18.60
CA ARG A 217 18.59 6.67 19.85
C ARG A 217 17.84 5.39 20.21
N LEU A 218 17.26 4.72 19.21
CA LEU A 218 16.51 3.49 19.44
C LEU A 218 17.43 2.34 19.87
N LYS A 219 18.64 2.25 19.32
CA LYS A 219 19.66 1.27 19.76
C LYS A 219 20.06 1.49 21.22
N ASP A 220 20.22 2.75 21.64
CA ASP A 220 20.56 3.09 23.02
C ASP A 220 19.40 2.82 23.98
N ARG A 221 18.16 3.14 23.58
CA ARG A 221 16.97 3.00 24.42
C ARG A 221 16.44 1.56 24.48
N ILE A 222 16.70 0.72 23.46
CA ILE A 222 16.29 -0.68 23.38
C ILE A 222 17.51 -1.57 23.11
N PRO A 223 18.33 -1.86 24.14
CA PRO A 223 19.51 -2.72 23.99
C PRO A 223 19.16 -4.20 23.82
N GLU A 224 17.99 -4.64 24.27
CA GLU A 224 17.49 -6.01 24.09
C GLU A 224 16.29 -6.03 23.12
N GLU A 225 16.51 -6.59 21.93
CA GLU A 225 15.46 -6.78 20.92
C GLU A 225 14.52 -7.91 21.34
N LYS A 226 13.25 -7.58 21.61
CA LYS A 226 12.19 -8.58 21.87
C LYS A 226 11.55 -9.05 20.58
N GLY A 227 11.59 -8.20 19.57
CA GLY A 227 11.03 -8.45 18.25
C GLY A 227 9.50 -8.29 18.19
N ILE A 228 9.03 -7.79 17.06
CA ILE A 228 7.62 -7.53 16.79
C ILE A 228 7.10 -8.61 15.84
N THR A 229 6.02 -9.30 16.24
CA THR A 229 5.39 -10.33 15.38
C THR A 229 4.47 -9.71 14.34
N PHE A 230 4.12 -10.47 13.29
CA PHE A 230 3.18 -9.97 12.28
C PHE A 230 1.80 -9.61 12.86
N ASP A 231 1.35 -10.35 13.88
CA ASP A 231 0.06 -10.09 14.53
C ASP A 231 0.07 -8.84 15.42
N GLN A 232 1.25 -8.38 15.83
CA GLN A 232 1.43 -7.09 16.50
C GLN A 232 1.65 -5.95 15.49
N PHE A 233 2.37 -6.23 14.42
CA PHE A 233 2.66 -5.31 13.33
C PHE A 233 1.39 -4.88 12.57
N LYS A 234 0.57 -5.85 12.16
CA LYS A 234 -0.60 -5.61 11.29
C LYS A 234 -1.62 -4.65 11.93
N PRO A 235 -2.05 -4.81 13.19
CA PRO A 235 -2.99 -3.89 13.83
C PRO A 235 -2.48 -2.45 13.89
N PHE A 236 -1.18 -2.24 14.12
CA PHE A 236 -0.59 -0.91 14.13
C PHE A 236 -0.72 -0.21 12.78
N PHE A 237 -0.41 -0.91 11.69
CA PHE A 237 -0.51 -0.33 10.35
C PHE A 237 -1.96 -0.17 9.88
N GLN A 238 -2.89 -0.98 10.40
CA GLN A 238 -4.33 -0.74 10.21
C GLN A 238 -4.78 0.53 10.92
N PHE A 239 -4.25 0.80 12.12
CA PHE A 239 -4.47 2.05 12.84
C PHE A 239 -3.99 3.26 12.02
N LEU A 240 -2.79 3.19 11.42
CA LEU A 240 -2.25 4.30 10.61
C LEU A 240 -3.11 4.69 9.40
N ASN A 241 -3.95 3.78 8.88
CA ASN A 241 -4.87 4.12 7.80
C ASN A 241 -6.06 4.99 8.27
N ASN A 242 -6.29 5.09 9.58
CA ASN A 242 -7.34 5.90 10.20
C ASN A 242 -6.72 7.03 11.07
N LEU A 243 -5.56 7.54 10.65
CA LEU A 243 -4.82 8.55 11.40
C LEU A 243 -5.59 9.87 11.54
N ASP A 244 -6.44 10.22 10.59
CA ASP A 244 -7.22 11.46 10.64
C ASP A 244 -8.20 11.47 11.82
N ASP A 245 -8.90 10.36 12.07
CA ASP A 245 -9.80 10.21 13.21
C ASP A 245 -9.03 10.23 14.54
N PHE A 246 -7.85 9.60 14.57
CA PHE A 246 -6.96 9.64 15.73
C PHE A 246 -6.37 11.03 15.98
N ALA A 247 -6.06 11.79 14.93
CA ALA A 247 -5.54 13.15 15.04
C ALA A 247 -6.53 14.08 15.73
N ILE A 248 -7.84 13.91 15.49
CA ILE A 248 -8.89 14.66 16.20
C ILE A 248 -8.84 14.37 17.70
N ALA A 249 -8.69 13.10 18.09
CA ALA A 249 -8.55 12.73 19.51
C ALA A 249 -7.29 13.35 20.13
N MET A 250 -6.15 13.28 19.45
CA MET A 250 -4.88 13.88 19.91
C MET A 250 -4.95 15.41 20.04
N GLN A 251 -5.69 16.08 19.14
CA GLN A 251 -5.94 17.51 19.24
C GLN A 251 -6.71 17.86 20.52
N MET A 252 -7.69 17.05 20.94
CA MET A 252 -8.42 17.29 22.20
C MET A 252 -7.49 17.25 23.42
N TYR A 253 -6.56 16.29 23.50
CA TYR A 253 -5.56 16.25 24.58
C TYR A 253 -4.65 17.49 24.55
N THR A 254 -4.22 17.89 23.35
CA THR A 254 -3.41 19.10 23.16
C THR A 254 -4.15 20.36 23.61
N PHE A 255 -5.44 20.52 23.26
CA PHE A 255 -6.26 21.65 23.68
C PHE A 255 -6.51 21.67 25.20
N ALA A 256 -6.62 20.50 25.82
CA ALA A 256 -6.79 20.37 27.27
C ALA A 256 -5.47 20.53 28.05
N ASN A 257 -4.35 20.82 27.37
CA ASN A 257 -3.00 20.79 27.94
C ASN A 257 -2.72 19.50 28.72
N GLN A 258 -3.28 18.37 28.25
CA GLN A 258 -3.06 17.06 28.84
C GLN A 258 -1.92 16.36 28.09
N PRO A 259 -0.92 15.82 28.82
CA PRO A 259 0.11 15.00 28.19
C PRO A 259 -0.50 13.72 27.63
N VAL A 260 0.01 13.25 26.49
CA VAL A 260 -0.38 11.95 25.94
C VAL A 260 0.68 10.93 26.31
N GLU A 261 0.46 10.23 27.41
CA GLU A 261 1.28 9.11 27.82
C GLU A 261 0.83 7.83 27.09
N GLN A 262 1.54 6.72 27.31
CA GLN A 262 1.25 5.45 26.61
C GLN A 262 -0.18 4.94 26.87
N ALA A 263 -0.74 5.19 28.04
CA ALA A 263 -2.09 4.75 28.41
C ALA A 263 -3.17 5.54 27.64
N GLU A 264 -3.02 6.86 27.55
CA GLU A 264 -3.89 7.76 26.79
C GLU A 264 -3.78 7.45 25.30
N PHE A 265 -2.57 7.24 24.79
CA PHE A 265 -2.33 6.83 23.41
C PHE A 265 -3.07 5.52 23.10
N LYS A 266 -2.90 4.50 23.94
CA LYS A 266 -3.59 3.21 23.79
C LYS A 266 -5.11 3.39 23.75
N ARG A 267 -5.65 4.19 24.67
CA ARG A 267 -7.09 4.47 24.75
C ARG A 267 -7.57 5.21 23.50
N ALA A 268 -6.85 6.22 23.05
CA ALA A 268 -7.20 7.00 21.86
C ALA A 268 -7.20 6.13 20.60
N VAL A 269 -6.24 5.22 20.44
CA VAL A 269 -6.27 4.23 19.33
C VAL A 269 -7.48 3.31 19.43
N LYS A 270 -7.78 2.80 20.62
CA LYS A 270 -8.92 1.90 20.85
C LYS A 270 -10.26 2.57 20.55
N VAL A 271 -10.43 3.84 20.92
CA VAL A 271 -11.64 4.62 20.66
C VAL A 271 -11.79 4.99 19.19
N SER A 272 -10.71 5.41 18.53
CA SER A 272 -10.75 5.83 17.13
C SER A 272 -10.91 4.67 16.15
N THR A 273 -10.34 3.50 16.45
CA THR A 273 -10.25 2.39 15.48
C THR A 273 -10.86 1.07 15.95
N GLY A 274 -11.18 0.94 17.23
CA GLY A 274 -11.57 -0.33 17.85
C GLY A 274 -10.43 -1.32 18.04
N ILE A 275 -9.21 -1.00 17.60
CA ILE A 275 -8.03 -1.86 17.66
C ILE A 275 -7.38 -1.78 19.04
N ASP A 276 -7.02 -2.93 19.61
CA ASP A 276 -6.20 -3.00 20.81
C ASP A 276 -4.74 -3.28 20.44
N LEU A 277 -3.86 -2.31 20.67
CA LEU A 277 -2.45 -2.43 20.34
C LEU A 277 -1.67 -3.12 21.47
N ALA A 278 -0.70 -3.95 21.09
CA ALA A 278 0.19 -4.60 22.04
C ALA A 278 1.05 -3.55 22.78
N PRO A 279 1.19 -3.65 24.13
CA PRO A 279 1.97 -2.68 24.91
C PRO A 279 3.41 -2.53 24.43
N HIS A 280 4.02 -3.63 23.96
CA HIS A 280 5.36 -3.61 23.39
C HIS A 280 5.47 -2.69 22.17
N VAL A 281 4.51 -2.76 21.24
CA VAL A 281 4.49 -1.90 20.04
C VAL A 281 4.31 -0.44 20.43
N ILE A 282 3.43 -0.14 21.40
CA ILE A 282 3.23 1.22 21.89
C ILE A 282 4.52 1.76 22.49
N ASN A 283 5.19 0.97 23.33
CA ASN A 283 6.47 1.38 23.89
C ASN A 283 7.49 1.67 22.77
N THR A 284 7.64 0.78 21.78
CA THR A 284 8.56 1.00 20.65
C THR A 284 8.23 2.29 19.89
N VAL A 285 6.94 2.59 19.67
CA VAL A 285 6.50 3.85 19.03
C VAL A 285 6.93 5.07 19.85
N PHE A 286 6.75 5.04 21.17
CA PHE A 286 7.23 6.12 22.03
C PHE A 286 8.75 6.25 21.94
N GLN A 287 9.51 5.14 21.98
CA GLN A 287 10.96 5.21 21.85
C GLN A 287 11.44 5.81 20.51
N ILE A 288 10.65 5.67 19.44
CA ILE A 288 10.93 6.23 18.11
C ILE A 288 10.63 7.74 18.04
N PHE A 289 9.48 8.17 18.55
CA PHE A 289 8.95 9.52 18.32
C PHE A 289 9.10 10.50 19.50
N ASP A 290 9.35 10.01 20.71
CA ASP A 290 9.61 10.84 21.91
C ASP A 290 11.00 11.48 21.78
N GLU A 291 11.02 12.73 21.29
CA GLU A 291 12.26 13.41 20.96
C GLU A 291 12.97 13.96 22.20
N ASP A 292 12.21 14.45 23.18
CA ASP A 292 12.74 15.08 24.38
C ASP A 292 12.94 14.09 25.55
N GLY A 293 12.44 12.86 25.42
CA GLY A 293 12.56 11.80 26.40
C GLY A 293 11.64 11.99 27.61
N ASP A 294 10.57 12.77 27.47
CA ASP A 294 9.64 13.07 28.56
C ASP A 294 8.60 11.96 28.79
N GLY A 295 8.63 10.90 27.96
CA GLY A 295 7.74 9.76 28.03
C GLY A 295 6.35 10.01 27.44
N LYS A 296 6.16 11.13 26.73
CA LYS A 296 4.89 11.55 26.13
C LYS A 296 5.04 11.71 24.62
N LEU A 297 3.91 11.84 23.94
CA LEU A 297 3.87 12.12 22.51
C LEU A 297 3.05 13.37 22.22
N SER A 298 3.69 14.36 21.62
CA SER A 298 3.02 15.54 21.08
C SER A 298 2.42 15.28 19.69
N HIS A 299 1.48 16.14 19.29
CA HIS A 299 0.95 16.12 17.92
C HIS A 299 2.04 16.36 16.87
N LYS A 300 3.10 17.13 17.18
CA LYS A 300 4.19 17.40 16.25
C LYS A 300 5.08 16.18 16.04
N GLU A 301 5.43 15.50 17.12
CA GLU A 301 6.31 14.32 17.09
C GLU A 301 5.71 13.15 16.31
N PHE A 302 4.42 12.86 16.52
CA PHE A 302 3.80 11.68 15.91
C PHE A 302 2.94 12.01 14.68
N ILE A 303 1.93 12.87 14.81
CA ILE A 303 0.92 13.08 13.74
C ILE A 303 1.55 13.76 12.53
N SER A 304 2.45 14.74 12.73
CA SER A 304 3.09 15.44 11.63
C SER A 304 3.91 14.50 10.76
N VAL A 305 4.68 13.60 11.39
CA VAL A 305 5.54 12.65 10.69
C VAL A 305 4.72 11.57 9.98
N MET A 306 3.66 11.07 10.63
CA MET A 306 2.87 9.96 10.10
C MET A 306 1.84 10.36 9.05
N LYS A 307 1.42 11.64 8.99
CA LYS A 307 0.50 12.13 7.95
C LYS A 307 1.09 12.04 6.54
N ASP A 308 2.38 12.28 6.40
CA ASP A 308 3.04 12.21 5.08
C ASP A 308 3.14 10.76 4.60
N ARG A 309 3.36 9.83 5.54
CA ARG A 309 3.46 8.38 5.28
C ARG A 309 2.23 7.78 4.60
N ILE A 310 1.02 8.26 4.93
CA ILE A 310 -0.24 7.77 4.33
C ILE A 310 -0.21 7.87 2.81
N HIS A 311 0.50 8.87 2.28
CA HIS A 311 0.61 9.12 0.85
C HIS A 311 1.68 8.25 0.18
N ARG A 312 2.49 7.49 0.94
CA ARG A 312 3.52 6.54 0.45
C ARG A 312 4.46 7.13 -0.61
N GLY A 313 4.84 8.40 -0.45
CA GLY A 313 5.69 9.11 -1.40
C GLY A 313 5.01 9.53 -2.72
N PHE A 314 3.69 9.35 -2.86
CA PHE A 314 2.90 9.78 -4.02
C PHE A 314 2.15 11.09 -3.75
N ARG A 315 2.89 12.18 -3.46
CA ARG A 315 2.36 13.55 -3.56
C ARG A 315 2.76 14.16 -4.89
#